data_AF-A0A8I1USN1-F1
#
_entry.id   AF-A0A8I1USN1-F1
#
_cell.length_a   1.000
_cell.length_b   1.000
_cell.length_c   1.000
_cell.angle_alpha   90.00
_cell.angle_beta   90.00
_cell.angle_gamma   90.00
#
_symmetry.space_group_name_H-M   'P 1'
#
loop_
_entity.id
_entity.type
_entity.pdbx_description
1 polymer ?
#
loop_
_entity_poly.entity_id
_entity_poly.type
_entity_poly.pdbx_seq_one_letter_code
_entity_poly.pdbx_strand_id
1 'polypeptide(L)'
;MRGFWARSAAKPYGVASILIVAAGLALSGCSTVDDMLFGSGDEPPPASQTAEAGTLPLTTGQPGASYATGGAYSVSVAPVTVSSGTDTGTAVNKTIQQLRGQVAGISQRISGYAQRLSDIRNANASSATAYQSAKGHILARLQMGTTRGNPELVQEWNGAQSALDQLSGNINTLNALGTDVNNDASSAHYALDQIVATFNVSGAVDEDHRQLSVLEDETNQTIIVIDRVLKDVSDDLQRQTTYVGNERANLTALANSIKNGELYSGGSAGLLTPSSYRPGARDGGVSPIATIPFSRGAADYRQSLYTTLNNTLASQPNANFRIVAVSPTRSTASGVQSAQTTAKRRAQGVLQAMTEMGVPASRLSISSATDPNLSAGEVRVFAR
;
A
#
# COMPACT_ATOMS: atom_id res chain seq x y z
N MET A 1 -81.50 -10.62 20.47
CA MET A 1 -81.06 -11.75 19.62
C MET A 1 -79.55 -11.80 19.70
N ARG A 2 -79.00 -12.59 20.65
CA ARG A 2 -78.18 -13.80 20.42
C ARG A 2 -76.98 -13.58 19.49
N GLY A 3 -75.79 -13.54 20.09
CA GLY A 3 -74.51 -13.52 19.38
C GLY A 3 -74.12 -14.90 18.82
N PHE A 4 -73.11 -14.90 17.95
CA PHE A 4 -72.36 -16.08 17.56
C PHE A 4 -70.89 -15.71 17.32
N TRP A 5 -70.02 -16.49 17.97
CA TRP A 5 -68.62 -16.69 17.65
C TRP A 5 -68.48 -17.50 16.35
N ALA A 6 -67.41 -17.27 15.56
CA ALA A 6 -66.67 -18.35 14.92
C ALA A 6 -65.31 -17.87 14.36
N ARG A 7 -64.23 -18.47 14.85
CA ARG A 7 -62.93 -18.58 14.18
C ARG A 7 -63.01 -19.65 13.08
N SER A 8 -62.28 -19.48 11.98
CA SER A 8 -61.83 -20.58 11.08
C SER A 8 -60.62 -20.05 10.30
N ALA A 9 -59.40 -20.45 10.62
CA ALA A 9 -58.70 -21.69 10.23
C ALA A 9 -58.08 -21.61 8.82
N ALA A 10 -56.79 -21.95 8.79
CA ALA A 10 -55.86 -21.90 7.68
C ALA A 10 -56.25 -22.78 6.49
N LYS A 11 -55.69 -22.49 5.31
CA LYS A 11 -54.93 -23.49 4.54
C LYS A 11 -53.97 -22.87 3.50
N PRO A 12 -52.93 -23.63 3.13
CA PRO A 12 -51.79 -23.22 2.32
C PRO A 12 -52.00 -23.54 0.84
N TYR A 13 -51.27 -22.84 -0.02
CA TYR A 13 -51.09 -23.24 -1.40
C TYR A 13 -49.67 -23.79 -1.58
N GLY A 14 -49.60 -25.11 -1.68
CA GLY A 14 -48.56 -25.80 -2.43
C GLY A 14 -49.13 -26.29 -3.77
N VAL A 15 -48.27 -27.02 -4.51
CA VAL A 15 -48.46 -27.73 -5.79
C VAL A 15 -48.16 -26.84 -7.01
N ALA A 16 -47.29 -27.17 -7.97
CA ALA A 16 -46.56 -28.38 -8.38
C ALA A 16 -45.26 -27.93 -9.09
N SER A 17 -44.08 -28.54 -8.91
CA SER A 17 -43.64 -29.88 -9.37
C SER A 17 -43.69 -30.07 -10.89
N ILE A 18 -42.58 -29.78 -11.58
CA ILE A 18 -42.16 -30.50 -12.79
C ILE A 18 -40.69 -30.91 -12.63
N LEU A 19 -40.45 -32.17 -12.94
CA LEU A 19 -39.26 -32.98 -12.68
C LEU A 19 -38.86 -33.63 -14.01
N ILE A 20 -37.69 -33.27 -14.59
CA ILE A 20 -36.95 -34.01 -15.63
C ILE A 20 -35.46 -33.66 -15.41
N VAL A 21 -34.67 -34.48 -14.72
CA VAL A 21 -33.78 -35.57 -15.21
C VAL A 21 -32.58 -35.11 -16.07
N ALA A 22 -31.41 -35.17 -15.43
CA ALA A 22 -30.07 -35.59 -15.88
C ALA A 22 -29.39 -34.97 -17.11
N ALA A 23 -28.28 -34.27 -16.86
CA ALA A 23 -27.03 -34.45 -17.60
C ALA A 23 -25.84 -33.94 -16.76
N GLY A 24 -24.86 -34.81 -16.49
CA GLY A 24 -23.61 -34.43 -15.86
C GLY A 24 -22.79 -33.52 -16.78
N LEU A 25 -22.29 -32.41 -16.24
CA LEU A 25 -21.31 -31.55 -16.89
C LEU A 25 -20.05 -31.56 -16.05
N ALA A 26 -19.04 -32.24 -16.60
CA ALA A 26 -17.69 -32.26 -16.12
C ALA A 26 -17.11 -30.83 -16.07
N LEU A 27 -16.45 -30.51 -14.95
CA LEU A 27 -15.51 -29.40 -14.90
C LEU A 27 -14.34 -29.74 -15.84
N SER A 28 -14.32 -29.10 -17.00
CA SER A 28 -13.13 -29.00 -17.86
C SER A 28 -12.55 -27.61 -17.69
N GLY A 29 -11.27 -27.56 -17.32
CA GLY A 29 -10.53 -26.34 -17.07
C GLY A 29 -10.29 -25.54 -18.35
N CYS A 30 -10.34 -24.22 -18.24
CA CYS A 30 -9.84 -23.32 -19.26
C CYS A 30 -8.33 -23.09 -19.07
N SER A 31 -7.51 -23.96 -19.65
CA SER A 31 -6.08 -23.74 -19.87
C SER A 31 -5.84 -23.46 -21.36
N THR A 32 -6.12 -22.25 -21.84
CA THR A 32 -5.89 -21.90 -23.27
C THR A 32 -5.58 -20.42 -23.50
N VAL A 33 -4.77 -19.80 -22.63
CA VAL A 33 -4.11 -18.52 -22.97
C VAL A 33 -2.60 -18.69 -23.19
N ASP A 34 -2.00 -19.76 -22.67
CA ASP A 34 -0.56 -20.06 -22.78
C ASP A 34 -0.18 -20.55 -24.20
N ASP A 35 -1.02 -21.40 -24.79
CA ASP A 35 -0.75 -22.14 -26.05
C ASP A 35 -0.76 -21.24 -27.31
N MET A 36 -1.38 -20.06 -27.25
CA MET A 36 -1.41 -19.13 -28.38
C MET A 36 -0.23 -18.14 -28.38
N LEU A 37 0.54 -18.04 -27.29
CA LEU A 37 1.59 -17.03 -27.15
C LEU A 37 3.00 -17.59 -27.24
N PHE A 38 3.23 -18.84 -26.82
CA PHE A 38 4.54 -19.48 -26.87
C PHE A 38 4.38 -20.94 -27.32
N GLY A 39 4.65 -21.20 -28.60
CA GLY A 39 4.47 -22.51 -29.22
C GLY A 39 5.23 -23.65 -28.52
N SER A 40 4.60 -24.82 -28.51
CA SER A 40 4.98 -26.03 -27.79
C SER A 40 6.30 -26.67 -28.27
N GLY A 41 7.13 -27.05 -27.30
CA GLY A 41 8.31 -27.90 -27.47
C GLY A 41 8.38 -28.90 -26.33
N ASP A 42 8.51 -30.17 -26.70
CA ASP A 42 8.52 -31.39 -25.89
C ASP A 42 9.35 -31.37 -24.58
N GLU A 43 8.84 -32.11 -23.61
CA GLU A 43 9.43 -32.40 -22.29
C GLU A 43 10.14 -33.77 -22.30
N PRO A 44 11.32 -33.94 -21.68
CA PRO A 44 11.85 -35.25 -21.30
C PRO A 44 11.88 -35.51 -19.77
N PRO A 45 11.98 -36.79 -19.34
CA PRO A 45 11.48 -37.30 -18.05
C PRO A 45 12.51 -37.24 -16.89
N PRO A 46 12.12 -37.60 -15.63
CA PRO A 46 12.90 -37.31 -14.44
C PRO A 46 13.94 -38.40 -14.13
N ALA A 47 15.05 -38.00 -13.52
CA ALA A 47 16.02 -38.91 -12.91
C ALA A 47 16.20 -38.60 -11.42
N SER A 48 15.85 -39.59 -10.59
CA SER A 48 16.20 -39.68 -9.17
C SER A 48 17.58 -40.35 -9.03
N GLN A 49 18.46 -39.83 -8.16
CA GLN A 49 19.10 -40.59 -7.07
C GLN A 49 20.25 -39.85 -6.33
N THR A 50 20.09 -39.82 -5.00
CA THR A 50 21.06 -40.12 -3.92
C THR A 50 22.21 -39.14 -3.59
N ALA A 51 22.29 -38.85 -2.29
CA ALA A 51 23.24 -38.00 -1.59
C ALA A 51 24.61 -38.64 -1.37
N GLU A 52 25.65 -37.82 -1.24
CA GLU A 52 26.73 -38.06 -0.26
C GLU A 52 27.46 -36.75 0.12
N ALA A 53 27.78 -36.64 1.41
CA ALA A 53 28.37 -35.47 2.04
C ALA A 53 29.89 -35.43 1.84
N GLY A 54 30.42 -34.23 1.59
CA GLY A 54 31.85 -33.94 1.60
C GLY A 54 32.12 -32.59 2.27
N THR A 55 32.53 -32.63 3.53
CA THR A 55 32.96 -31.46 4.32
C THR A 55 34.42 -31.16 4.02
N LEU A 56 34.78 -29.92 3.68
CA LEU A 56 36.04 -29.28 4.09
C LEU A 56 35.89 -27.74 4.11
N PRO A 57 36.50 -27.03 5.10
CA PRO A 57 36.28 -25.60 5.33
C PRO A 57 37.36 -24.75 4.67
N LEU A 58 37.00 -23.58 4.13
CA LEU A 58 37.96 -22.49 3.90
C LEU A 58 37.33 -21.12 4.18
N THR A 59 37.98 -20.42 5.09
CA THR A 59 37.81 -19.02 5.51
C THR A 59 38.64 -18.10 4.60
N THR A 60 38.14 -16.88 4.38
CA THR A 60 38.73 -15.61 3.85
C THR A 60 37.72 -14.97 2.90
N GLY A 61 37.32 -13.70 2.91
CA GLY A 61 37.62 -12.51 3.71
C GLY A 61 37.04 -11.29 2.96
N GLN A 62 35.86 -10.80 3.38
CA GLN A 62 35.39 -9.38 3.36
C GLN A 62 35.13 -8.66 2.00
N PRO A 63 34.34 -7.56 1.91
CA PRO A 63 33.09 -7.17 2.57
C PRO A 63 31.92 -7.02 1.54
N GLY A 64 30.83 -7.76 1.70
CA GLY A 64 29.59 -7.53 0.95
C GLY A 64 28.52 -7.04 1.92
N ALA A 65 28.16 -5.77 1.83
CA ALA A 65 27.23 -5.09 2.72
C ALA A 65 25.95 -5.91 2.93
N SER A 66 25.80 -6.48 4.13
CA SER A 66 24.51 -6.84 4.67
C SER A 66 23.70 -5.55 4.77
N TYR A 67 22.83 -5.33 3.80
CA TYR A 67 21.67 -4.47 4.00
C TYR A 67 20.92 -5.07 5.18
N ALA A 68 21.12 -4.48 6.36
CA ALA A 68 20.26 -4.70 7.49
C ALA A 68 18.84 -4.36 7.03
N THR A 69 18.07 -5.39 6.69
CA THR A 69 16.62 -5.32 6.61
C THR A 69 16.18 -4.73 7.93
N GLY A 70 15.61 -3.53 7.87
CA GLY A 70 15.23 -2.73 9.03
C GLY A 70 14.59 -3.62 10.09
N GLY A 71 15.14 -3.53 11.31
CA GLY A 71 14.71 -4.33 12.44
C GLY A 71 13.19 -4.31 12.54
N ALA A 72 12.62 -5.48 12.81
CA ALA A 72 11.21 -5.62 13.11
C ALA A 72 10.88 -4.64 14.24
N TYR A 73 10.20 -3.55 13.91
CA TYR A 73 9.58 -2.67 14.89
C TYR A 73 8.40 -3.46 15.47
N SER A 74 8.67 -4.35 16.42
CA SER A 74 7.64 -4.94 17.25
C SER A 74 7.15 -3.85 18.19
N VAL A 75 6.04 -3.21 17.82
CA VAL A 75 5.30 -2.36 18.74
C VAL A 75 4.69 -3.30 19.78
N SER A 76 5.36 -3.43 20.93
CA SER A 76 4.77 -4.11 22.07
C SER A 76 3.67 -3.23 22.62
N VAL A 77 2.43 -3.58 22.32
CA VAL A 77 1.26 -3.02 23.00
C VAL A 77 1.19 -3.70 24.36
N ALA A 78 1.51 -2.96 25.44
CA ALA A 78 1.28 -3.47 26.79
C ALA A 78 -0.23 -3.69 26.97
N PRO A 79 -0.67 -4.91 27.35
CA PRO A 79 -2.09 -5.18 27.53
C PRO A 79 -2.63 -4.39 28.73
N VAL A 80 -3.76 -3.70 28.53
CA VAL A 80 -4.47 -3.02 29.62
C VAL A 80 -5.23 -4.07 30.42
N THR A 81 -4.84 -4.28 31.67
CA THR A 81 -5.55 -5.18 32.58
C THR A 81 -6.72 -4.45 33.22
N VAL A 82 -7.93 -4.98 33.04
CA VAL A 82 -9.14 -4.47 33.70
C VAL A 82 -9.23 -5.11 35.09
N SER A 83 -9.16 -4.30 36.15
CA SER A 83 -9.23 -4.76 37.53
C SER A 83 -10.61 -5.35 37.87
N SER A 84 -10.72 -6.25 38.84
CA SER A 84 -12.03 -6.73 39.33
C SER A 84 -12.56 -5.81 40.43
N GLY A 85 -13.87 -5.51 40.38
CA GLY A 85 -14.57 -4.74 41.42
C GLY A 85 -15.22 -5.63 42.47
N THR A 86 -15.38 -5.10 43.68
CA THR A 86 -16.17 -5.68 44.77
C THR A 86 -17.67 -5.50 44.51
N ASP A 87 -18.49 -6.51 44.84
CA ASP A 87 -19.94 -6.40 44.73
C ASP A 87 -20.52 -5.62 45.93
N THR A 88 -20.99 -4.40 45.69
CA THR A 88 -21.61 -3.53 46.69
C THR A 88 -23.13 -3.75 46.81
N GLY A 89 -23.73 -4.57 45.93
CA GLY A 89 -25.17 -4.85 45.88
C GLY A 89 -26.04 -3.70 45.36
N THR A 90 -25.46 -2.55 44.98
CA THR A 90 -26.22 -1.39 44.46
C THR A 90 -26.69 -1.62 43.03
N ALA A 91 -27.73 -0.88 42.60
CA ALA A 91 -28.16 -0.89 41.20
C ALA A 91 -27.05 -0.35 40.27
N VAL A 92 -26.28 0.63 40.75
CA VAL A 92 -25.13 1.22 40.05
C VAL A 92 -24.03 0.19 39.85
N ASN A 93 -23.73 -0.64 40.86
CA ASN A 93 -22.75 -1.71 40.71
C ASN A 93 -23.12 -2.71 39.61
N LYS A 94 -24.39 -3.07 39.44
CA LYS A 94 -24.79 -3.93 38.32
C LYS A 94 -24.43 -3.33 36.96
N THR A 95 -24.61 -2.01 36.81
CA THR A 95 -24.18 -1.28 35.61
C THR A 95 -22.65 -1.24 35.49
N ILE A 96 -21.92 -1.01 36.58
CA ILE A 96 -20.45 -1.05 36.60
C ILE A 96 -19.93 -2.41 36.13
N GLN A 97 -20.51 -3.52 36.63
CA GLN A 97 -20.10 -4.86 36.22
C GLN A 97 -20.36 -5.12 34.72
N GLN A 98 -21.49 -4.62 34.19
CA GLN A 98 -21.78 -4.69 32.76
C GLN A 98 -20.76 -3.90 31.93
N LEU A 99 -20.48 -2.66 32.32
CA LEU A 99 -19.50 -1.79 31.65
C LEU A 99 -18.10 -2.40 31.71
N ARG A 100 -17.71 -2.95 32.86
CA ARG A 100 -16.43 -3.66 33.04
C ARG A 100 -16.30 -4.86 32.10
N GLY A 101 -17.37 -5.66 31.95
CA GLY A 101 -17.40 -6.76 30.99
C GLY A 101 -17.23 -6.28 29.54
N GLN A 102 -17.87 -5.17 29.17
CA GLN A 102 -17.72 -4.55 27.85
C GLN A 102 -16.28 -4.08 27.60
N VAL A 103 -15.69 -3.34 28.54
CA VAL A 103 -14.29 -2.85 28.43
C VAL A 103 -13.30 -4.00 28.41
N ALA A 104 -13.48 -5.04 29.23
CA ALA A 104 -12.65 -6.24 29.21
C ALA A 104 -12.70 -6.95 27.84
N GLY A 105 -13.89 -7.06 27.25
CA GLY A 105 -14.06 -7.63 25.92
C GLY A 105 -13.37 -6.81 24.83
N ILE A 106 -13.41 -5.48 24.91
CA ILE A 106 -12.70 -4.57 24.00
C ILE A 106 -11.18 -4.75 24.17
N SER A 107 -10.67 -4.75 25.41
CA SER A 107 -9.24 -4.96 25.70
C SER A 107 -8.71 -6.28 25.13
N GLN A 108 -9.49 -7.36 25.27
CA GLN A 108 -9.14 -8.65 24.67
C GLN A 108 -9.05 -8.59 23.15
N ARG A 109 -10.01 -7.95 22.46
CA ARG A 109 -9.95 -7.79 21.00
C ARG A 109 -8.75 -6.97 20.55
N ILE A 110 -8.42 -5.90 21.27
CA ILE A 110 -7.25 -5.06 21.00
C ILE A 110 -5.95 -5.86 21.12
N SER A 111 -5.83 -6.72 22.14
CA SER A 111 -4.67 -7.59 22.26
C SER A 111 -4.54 -8.54 21.04
N GLY A 112 -5.67 -9.03 20.52
CA GLY A 112 -5.74 -9.81 19.29
C GLY A 112 -5.37 -9.00 18.04
N TYR A 113 -5.76 -7.72 17.96
CA TYR A 113 -5.36 -6.83 16.87
C TYR A 113 -3.85 -6.60 16.81
N ALA A 114 -3.20 -6.42 17.97
CA ALA A 114 -1.74 -6.28 18.04
C ALA A 114 -1.01 -7.55 17.55
N GLN A 115 -1.52 -8.74 17.92
CA GLN A 115 -0.99 -10.02 17.42
C GLN A 115 -1.19 -10.14 15.91
N ARG A 116 -2.40 -9.91 15.41
CA ARG A 116 -2.71 -9.97 13.97
C ARG A 116 -1.88 -8.99 13.17
N LEU A 117 -1.63 -7.78 13.68
CA LEU A 117 -0.75 -6.80 13.04
C LEU A 117 0.70 -7.30 12.97
N SER A 118 1.22 -7.89 14.05
CA SER A 118 2.54 -8.52 14.07
C SER A 118 2.65 -9.65 13.04
N ASP A 119 1.64 -10.51 12.96
CA ASP A 119 1.59 -11.61 12.00
C ASP A 119 1.60 -11.11 10.55
N ILE A 120 0.81 -10.07 10.26
CA ILE A 120 0.81 -9.44 8.93
C ILE A 120 2.18 -8.82 8.62
N ARG A 121 2.82 -8.16 9.58
CA ARG A 121 4.17 -7.60 9.39
C ARG A 121 5.19 -8.69 9.07
N ASN A 122 5.13 -9.83 9.76
CA ASN A 122 5.99 -10.97 9.51
C ASN A 122 5.73 -11.59 8.12
N ALA A 123 4.45 -11.77 7.75
CA ALA A 123 4.06 -12.27 6.43
C ALA A 123 4.50 -11.32 5.31
N ASN A 124 4.39 -10.00 5.53
CA ASN A 124 4.86 -9.01 4.57
C ASN A 124 6.38 -9.03 4.40
N ALA A 125 7.12 -9.19 5.51
CA ALA A 125 8.58 -9.30 5.46
C ALA A 125 9.04 -10.56 4.70
N SER A 126 8.36 -11.70 4.89
CA SER A 126 8.68 -12.93 4.18
C SER A 126 8.36 -12.82 2.68
N SER A 127 7.17 -12.33 2.30
CA SER A 127 6.81 -12.10 0.89
C SER A 127 7.73 -11.07 0.22
N ALA A 128 8.10 -9.99 0.90
CA ALA A 128 9.05 -9.01 0.37
C ALA A 128 10.45 -9.62 0.17
N THR A 129 10.91 -10.48 1.08
CA THR A 129 12.21 -11.16 0.95
C THR A 129 12.21 -12.13 -0.22
N ALA A 130 11.15 -12.95 -0.38
CA ALA A 130 11.00 -13.86 -1.50
C ALA A 130 10.95 -13.13 -2.85
N TYR A 131 10.28 -11.97 -2.90
CA TYR A 131 10.27 -11.13 -4.09
C TYR A 131 11.67 -10.57 -4.42
N GLN A 132 12.38 -10.01 -3.44
CA GLN A 132 13.69 -9.40 -3.68
C GLN A 132 14.76 -10.43 -4.03
N SER A 133 14.69 -11.65 -3.47
CA SER A 133 15.60 -12.74 -3.87
C SER A 133 15.37 -13.15 -5.32
N ALA A 134 14.12 -13.42 -5.72
CA ALA A 134 13.78 -13.75 -7.10
C ALA A 134 14.22 -12.66 -8.08
N LYS A 135 13.94 -11.39 -7.77
CA LYS A 135 14.41 -10.24 -8.54
C LYS A 135 15.93 -10.19 -8.65
N GLY A 136 16.65 -10.46 -7.56
CA GLY A 136 18.12 -10.51 -7.54
C GLY A 136 18.69 -11.60 -8.47
N HIS A 137 18.13 -12.81 -8.41
CA HIS A 137 18.51 -13.93 -9.27
C HIS A 137 18.28 -13.60 -10.76
N ILE A 138 17.10 -13.06 -11.09
CA ILE A 138 16.77 -12.65 -12.46
C ILE A 138 17.74 -11.58 -12.95
N LEU A 139 18.01 -10.54 -12.15
CA LEU A 139 18.92 -9.47 -12.54
C LEU A 139 20.35 -9.98 -12.75
N ALA A 140 20.85 -10.86 -11.88
CA ALA A 140 22.19 -11.44 -12.01
C ALA A 140 22.32 -12.26 -13.31
N ARG A 141 21.29 -13.04 -13.66
CA ARG A 141 21.25 -13.80 -14.92
C ARG A 141 21.14 -12.90 -16.15
N LEU A 142 20.30 -11.87 -16.10
CA LEU A 142 20.16 -10.88 -17.17
C LEU A 142 21.44 -10.04 -17.39
N GLN A 143 22.25 -9.83 -16.35
CA GLN A 143 23.54 -9.14 -16.46
C GLN A 143 24.62 -9.98 -17.14
N MET A 144 24.62 -11.30 -16.90
CA MET A 144 25.53 -12.23 -17.58
C MET A 144 25.12 -12.51 -19.04
N GLY A 145 23.89 -12.13 -19.41
CA GLY A 145 23.27 -12.49 -20.68
C GLY A 145 22.61 -13.87 -20.59
N THR A 146 21.39 -13.97 -21.10
CA THR A 146 20.57 -15.19 -21.04
C THR A 146 19.89 -15.39 -22.37
N THR A 147 19.51 -16.63 -22.68
CA THR A 147 18.70 -16.90 -23.87
C THR A 147 17.37 -16.15 -23.78
N ARG A 148 16.89 -15.73 -24.95
CA ARG A 148 15.62 -15.04 -25.10
C ARG A 148 14.49 -15.93 -24.56
N GLY A 149 13.73 -15.45 -23.57
CA GLY A 149 12.58 -16.19 -23.03
C GLY A 149 12.97 -17.45 -22.24
N ASN A 150 14.12 -17.44 -21.56
CA ASN A 150 14.57 -18.55 -20.72
C ASN A 150 13.47 -18.97 -19.70
N PRO A 151 13.00 -20.24 -19.73
CA PRO A 151 11.89 -20.70 -18.88
C PRO A 151 12.22 -20.63 -17.38
N GLU A 152 13.48 -20.81 -16.98
CA GLU A 152 13.91 -20.68 -15.58
C GLU A 152 13.63 -19.27 -15.03
N LEU A 153 13.92 -18.23 -15.83
CA LEU A 153 13.67 -16.84 -15.43
C LEU A 153 12.19 -16.50 -15.42
N VAL A 154 11.41 -17.13 -16.30
CA VAL A 154 9.95 -17.02 -16.30
C VAL A 154 9.38 -17.65 -15.03
N GLN A 155 9.89 -18.80 -14.59
CA GLN A 155 9.49 -19.42 -13.33
C GLN A 155 9.86 -18.54 -12.12
N GLU A 156 11.08 -18.00 -12.06
CA GLU A 156 11.48 -17.05 -11.01
C GLU A 156 10.59 -15.80 -10.99
N TRP A 157 10.24 -15.27 -12.17
CA TRP A 157 9.35 -14.12 -12.32
C TRP A 157 7.93 -14.44 -11.85
N ASN A 158 7.40 -15.63 -12.15
CA ASN A 158 6.11 -16.10 -11.64
C ASN A 158 6.13 -16.22 -10.11
N GLY A 159 7.25 -16.68 -9.52
CA GLY A 159 7.45 -16.68 -8.07
C GLY A 159 7.42 -15.27 -7.48
N ALA A 160 8.11 -14.32 -8.11
CA ALA A 160 8.10 -12.91 -7.71
C ALA A 160 6.70 -12.28 -7.82
N GLN A 161 5.94 -12.62 -8.87
CA GLN A 161 4.56 -12.18 -9.06
C GLN A 161 3.65 -12.69 -7.94
N SER A 162 3.73 -13.98 -7.63
CA SER A 162 2.98 -14.60 -6.52
C SER A 162 3.30 -13.93 -5.17
N ALA A 163 4.56 -13.62 -4.90
CA ALA A 163 4.97 -12.90 -3.68
C ALA A 163 4.35 -11.48 -3.59
N LEU A 164 4.27 -10.75 -4.71
CA LEU A 164 3.58 -9.44 -4.74
C LEU A 164 2.06 -9.58 -4.61
N ASP A 165 1.47 -10.67 -5.09
CA ASP A 165 0.05 -10.97 -4.93
C ASP A 165 -0.30 -11.30 -3.48
N GLN A 166 0.56 -12.06 -2.77
CA GLN A 166 0.44 -12.27 -1.32
C GLN A 166 0.50 -10.96 -0.55
N LEU A 167 1.45 -10.08 -0.88
CA LEU A 167 1.57 -8.77 -0.25
C LEU A 167 0.31 -7.91 -0.51
N SER A 168 -0.29 -8.03 -1.69
CA SER A 168 -1.57 -7.38 -2.02
C SER A 168 -2.73 -7.95 -1.20
N GLY A 169 -2.75 -9.26 -0.96
CA GLY A 169 -3.71 -9.92 -0.06
C GLY A 169 -3.58 -9.43 1.39
N ASN A 170 -2.35 -9.29 1.88
CA ASN A 170 -2.08 -8.78 3.22
C ASN A 170 -2.52 -7.32 3.41
N ILE A 171 -2.41 -6.48 2.37
CA ILE A 171 -2.97 -5.11 2.34
C ILE A 171 -4.50 -5.13 2.57
N ASN A 172 -5.22 -6.07 1.96
CA ASN A 172 -6.66 -6.21 2.18
C ASN A 172 -6.97 -6.62 3.62
N THR A 173 -6.17 -7.54 4.18
CA THR A 173 -6.27 -7.94 5.60
C THR A 173 -6.00 -6.77 6.55
N LEU A 174 -5.04 -5.88 6.24
CA LEU A 174 -4.79 -4.66 7.01
C LEU A 174 -5.95 -3.68 6.93
N ASN A 175 -6.56 -3.51 5.76
CA ASN A 175 -7.73 -2.65 5.61
C ASN A 175 -8.92 -3.16 6.45
N ALA A 176 -9.17 -4.47 6.41
CA ALA A 176 -10.16 -5.11 7.28
C ALA A 176 -9.84 -4.90 8.77
N LEU A 177 -8.59 -5.11 9.19
CA LEU A 177 -8.14 -4.84 10.55
C LEU A 177 -8.37 -3.37 10.95
N GLY A 178 -8.07 -2.41 10.08
CA GLY A 178 -8.33 -1.00 10.33
C GLY A 178 -9.81 -0.68 10.52
N THR A 179 -10.69 -1.35 9.77
CA THR A 179 -12.15 -1.22 9.93
C THR A 179 -12.61 -1.80 11.28
N ASP A 180 -12.10 -2.96 11.66
CA ASP A 180 -12.42 -3.61 12.95
C ASP A 180 -11.98 -2.72 14.14
N VAL A 181 -10.76 -2.20 14.10
CA VAL A 181 -10.22 -1.29 15.13
C VAL A 181 -11.05 -0.01 15.24
N ASN A 182 -11.52 0.55 14.13
CA ASN A 182 -12.37 1.76 14.14
C ASN A 182 -13.77 1.50 14.76
N ASN A 183 -14.34 0.31 14.55
CA ASN A 183 -15.60 -0.09 15.18
C ASN A 183 -15.44 -0.25 16.71
N ASP A 184 -14.32 -0.84 17.15
CA ASP A 184 -14.00 -0.96 18.57
C ASP A 184 -13.64 0.39 19.21
N ALA A 185 -13.01 1.31 18.48
CA ALA A 185 -12.78 2.69 18.93
C ALA A 185 -14.09 3.38 19.29
N SER A 186 -15.08 3.30 18.40
CA SER A 186 -16.42 3.87 18.62
C SER A 186 -17.10 3.23 19.83
N SER A 187 -16.93 1.92 20.01
CA SER A 187 -17.49 1.17 21.14
C SER A 187 -16.82 1.53 22.48
N ALA A 188 -15.52 1.82 22.47
CA ALA A 188 -14.77 2.26 23.65
C ALA A 188 -15.16 3.68 24.08
N HIS A 189 -15.33 4.61 23.14
CA HIS A 189 -15.86 5.95 23.44
C HIS A 189 -17.27 5.91 24.01
N TYR A 190 -18.15 5.08 23.45
CA TYR A 190 -19.50 4.89 24.00
C TYR A 190 -19.47 4.33 25.43
N ALA A 191 -18.58 3.38 25.72
CA ALA A 191 -18.39 2.86 27.07
C ALA A 191 -17.92 3.96 28.04
N LEU A 192 -16.97 4.81 27.62
CA LEU A 192 -16.51 5.95 28.40
C LEU A 192 -17.66 6.93 28.71
N ASP A 193 -18.46 7.29 27.72
CA ASP A 193 -19.63 8.16 27.91
C ASP A 193 -20.64 7.55 28.89
N GLN A 194 -20.88 6.23 28.83
CA GLN A 194 -21.73 5.54 29.80
C GLN A 194 -21.13 5.53 31.21
N ILE A 195 -19.82 5.36 31.36
CA ILE A 195 -19.12 5.43 32.66
C ILE A 195 -19.31 6.83 33.25
N VAL A 196 -19.04 7.89 32.48
CA VAL A 196 -19.24 9.29 32.89
C VAL A 196 -20.70 9.58 33.25
N ALA A 197 -21.67 9.03 32.50
CA ALA A 197 -23.09 9.16 32.83
C ALA A 197 -23.44 8.44 34.14
N THR A 198 -22.81 7.29 34.42
CA THR A 198 -23.07 6.48 35.61
C THR A 198 -22.62 7.18 36.90
N PHE A 199 -21.58 8.03 36.84
CA PHE A 199 -21.18 8.90 37.97
C PHE A 199 -22.28 9.85 38.44
N ASN A 200 -23.23 10.22 37.58
CA ASN A 200 -24.31 11.15 37.90
C ASN A 200 -25.58 10.44 38.40
N VAL A 201 -25.58 9.11 38.46
CA VAL A 201 -26.74 8.32 38.90
C VAL A 201 -26.80 8.27 40.43
N SER A 202 -27.94 8.65 41.00
CA SER A 202 -28.17 8.59 42.45
C SER A 202 -28.28 7.16 42.96
N GLY A 203 -27.81 6.88 44.18
CA GLY A 203 -27.90 5.57 44.83
C GLY A 203 -26.63 4.71 44.75
N ALA A 204 -25.52 5.30 44.28
CA ALA A 204 -24.18 4.73 44.37
C ALA A 204 -23.58 4.87 45.78
N VAL A 205 -22.75 3.92 46.19
CA VAL A 205 -21.90 4.06 47.39
C VAL A 205 -20.51 4.60 47.01
N ASP A 206 -19.74 5.09 47.99
CA ASP A 206 -18.36 5.59 47.75
C ASP A 206 -17.45 4.57 47.07
N GLU A 207 -17.68 3.27 47.33
CA GLU A 207 -16.96 2.20 46.67
C GLU A 207 -17.28 2.10 45.17
N ASP A 208 -18.52 2.35 44.76
CA ASP A 208 -18.93 2.37 43.35
C ASP A 208 -18.24 3.52 42.61
N HIS A 209 -18.14 4.71 43.24
CA HIS A 209 -17.41 5.85 42.68
C HIS A 209 -15.91 5.56 42.51
N ARG A 210 -15.28 4.88 43.48
CA ARG A 210 -13.89 4.42 43.33
C ARG A 210 -13.74 3.45 42.16
N GLN A 211 -14.66 2.50 42.02
CA GLN A 211 -14.64 1.53 40.92
C GLN A 211 -14.86 2.18 39.55
N LEU A 212 -15.74 3.18 39.46
CA LEU A 212 -15.97 3.95 38.24
C LEU A 212 -14.73 4.76 37.86
N SER A 213 -14.04 5.40 38.82
CA SER A 213 -12.81 6.15 38.53
C SER A 213 -11.71 5.25 37.98
N VAL A 214 -11.52 4.07 38.56
CA VAL A 214 -10.57 3.08 38.04
C VAL A 214 -10.99 2.62 36.63
N LEU A 215 -12.27 2.34 36.42
CA LEU A 215 -12.77 1.87 35.12
C LEU A 215 -12.67 2.97 34.04
N GLU A 216 -12.86 4.24 34.41
CA GLU A 216 -12.65 5.39 33.54
C GLU A 216 -11.19 5.49 33.09
N ASP A 217 -10.24 5.40 34.03
CA ASP A 217 -8.80 5.41 33.73
C ASP A 217 -8.40 4.24 32.82
N GLU A 218 -8.87 3.03 33.11
CA GLU A 218 -8.64 1.82 32.29
C GLU A 218 -9.22 1.99 30.88
N THR A 219 -10.40 2.61 30.76
CA THR A 219 -11.05 2.86 29.46
C THR A 219 -10.30 3.93 28.66
N ASN A 220 -9.87 5.01 29.30
CA ASN A 220 -9.03 6.04 28.68
C ASN A 220 -7.69 5.46 28.18
N GLN A 221 -7.06 4.60 28.98
CA GLN A 221 -5.85 3.89 28.56
C GLN A 221 -6.12 2.99 27.35
N THR A 222 -7.26 2.29 27.34
CA THR A 222 -7.69 1.44 26.23
C THR A 222 -7.86 2.24 24.94
N ILE A 223 -8.49 3.42 25.00
CA ILE A 223 -8.66 4.33 23.85
C ILE A 223 -7.30 4.76 23.27
N ILE A 224 -6.34 5.15 24.12
CA ILE A 224 -4.99 5.54 23.68
C ILE A 224 -4.30 4.39 22.91
N VAL A 225 -4.49 3.15 23.36
CA VAL A 225 -3.96 1.97 22.68
C VAL A 225 -4.64 1.76 21.32
N ILE A 226 -5.96 1.90 21.24
CA ILE A 226 -6.72 1.83 19.98
C ILE A 226 -6.18 2.86 18.97
N ASP A 227 -6.02 4.11 19.39
CA ASP A 227 -5.52 5.20 18.54
C ASP A 227 -4.11 4.90 18.01
N ARG A 228 -3.24 4.32 18.85
CA ARG A 228 -1.91 3.89 18.44
C ARG A 228 -1.97 2.77 17.39
N VAL A 229 -2.80 1.75 17.60
CA VAL A 229 -2.96 0.66 16.62
C VAL A 229 -3.53 1.18 15.30
N LEU A 230 -4.51 2.09 15.35
CA LEU A 230 -5.11 2.70 14.16
C LEU A 230 -4.08 3.52 13.36
N LYS A 231 -3.26 4.32 14.07
CA LYS A 231 -2.14 5.07 13.49
C LYS A 231 -1.16 4.13 12.77
N ASP A 232 -0.75 3.05 13.44
CA ASP A 232 0.20 2.07 12.91
C ASP A 232 -0.34 1.35 11.67
N VAL A 233 -1.60 0.88 11.71
CA VAL A 233 -2.26 0.22 10.58
C VAL A 233 -2.36 1.18 9.39
N SER A 234 -2.71 2.44 9.61
CA SER A 234 -2.84 3.45 8.57
C SER A 234 -1.49 3.77 7.89
N ASP A 235 -0.44 3.93 8.68
CA ASP A 235 0.91 4.19 8.17
C ASP A 235 1.45 2.99 7.38
N ASP A 236 1.24 1.77 7.88
CA ASP A 236 1.63 0.53 7.19
C ASP A 236 0.86 0.33 5.88
N LEU A 237 -0.44 0.61 5.86
CA LEU A 237 -1.28 0.52 4.66
C LEU A 237 -0.76 1.45 3.56
N GLN A 238 -0.54 2.73 3.87
CA GLN A 238 -0.03 3.71 2.90
C GLN A 238 1.34 3.32 2.34
N ARG A 239 2.25 2.86 3.21
CA ARG A 239 3.59 2.42 2.83
C ARG A 239 3.52 1.19 1.93
N GLN A 240 2.72 0.19 2.28
CA GLN A 240 2.62 -1.06 1.53
C GLN A 240 1.94 -0.89 0.17
N THR A 241 0.87 -0.09 0.09
CA THR A 241 0.22 0.22 -1.20
C THR A 241 1.20 0.90 -2.17
N THR A 242 1.98 1.86 -1.68
CA THR A 242 3.00 2.54 -2.50
C THR A 242 4.10 1.58 -2.94
N TYR A 243 4.58 0.73 -2.03
CA TYR A 243 5.61 -0.26 -2.31
C TYR A 243 5.17 -1.26 -3.39
N VAL A 244 4.00 -1.89 -3.22
CA VAL A 244 3.46 -2.87 -4.18
C VAL A 244 3.24 -2.24 -5.55
N GLY A 245 2.71 -1.02 -5.61
CA GLY A 245 2.51 -0.32 -6.87
C GLY A 245 3.80 -0.13 -7.66
N ASN A 246 4.88 0.29 -6.98
CA ASN A 246 6.18 0.48 -7.60
C ASN A 246 6.81 -0.85 -8.05
N GLU A 247 6.76 -1.90 -7.22
CA GLU A 247 7.40 -3.18 -7.54
C GLU A 247 6.64 -3.97 -8.62
N ARG A 248 5.32 -3.82 -8.74
CA ARG A 248 4.56 -4.36 -9.89
C ARG A 248 4.97 -3.73 -11.21
N ALA A 249 5.14 -2.40 -11.23
CA ALA A 249 5.64 -1.71 -12.41
C ALA A 249 7.06 -2.18 -12.78
N ASN A 250 7.91 -2.36 -11.78
CA ASN A 250 9.27 -2.88 -11.96
C ASN A 250 9.28 -4.33 -12.51
N LEU A 251 8.44 -5.20 -11.95
CA LEU A 251 8.31 -6.59 -12.38
C LEU A 251 7.76 -6.68 -13.83
N THR A 252 6.90 -5.75 -14.24
CA THR A 252 6.45 -5.63 -15.64
C THR A 252 7.60 -5.24 -16.58
N ALA A 253 8.47 -4.33 -16.16
CA ALA A 253 9.67 -3.98 -16.93
C ALA A 253 10.68 -5.14 -17.00
N LEU A 254 10.82 -5.90 -15.91
CA LEU A 254 11.65 -7.10 -15.84
C LEU A 254 11.14 -8.18 -16.81
N ALA A 255 9.83 -8.36 -16.94
CA ALA A 255 9.22 -9.30 -17.89
C ALA A 255 9.67 -9.02 -19.34
N ASN A 256 9.71 -7.75 -19.74
CA ASN A 256 10.20 -7.35 -21.06
C ASN A 256 11.70 -7.63 -21.24
N SER A 257 12.49 -7.49 -20.17
CA SER A 257 13.93 -7.80 -20.20
C SER A 257 14.18 -9.31 -20.33
N ILE A 258 13.43 -10.14 -19.61
CA ILE A 258 13.47 -11.61 -19.75
C ILE A 258 13.08 -12.02 -21.17
N LYS A 259 12.02 -11.43 -21.73
CA LYS A 259 11.56 -11.71 -23.10
C LYS A 259 12.61 -11.39 -24.16
N ASN A 260 13.50 -10.44 -23.90
CA ASN A 260 14.55 -10.05 -24.84
C ASN A 260 15.90 -10.71 -24.54
N GLY A 261 16.08 -11.35 -23.38
CA GLY A 261 17.33 -12.01 -22.97
C GLY A 261 18.41 -11.03 -22.47
N GLU A 262 18.11 -9.73 -22.47
CA GLU A 262 19.03 -8.67 -22.05
C GLU A 262 18.28 -7.68 -21.16
N LEU A 263 19.01 -7.18 -20.15
CA LEU A 263 18.55 -6.06 -19.35
C LEU A 263 18.39 -4.86 -20.28
N TYR A 264 17.18 -4.32 -20.42
CA TYR A 264 16.93 -3.14 -21.26
C TYR A 264 17.63 -1.91 -20.64
N SER A 265 18.94 -1.79 -20.86
CA SER A 265 19.77 -0.65 -20.46
C SER A 265 19.62 0.47 -21.49
N GLY A 266 18.39 0.92 -21.67
CA GLY A 266 18.06 2.17 -22.34
C GLY A 266 18.01 3.32 -21.34
N GLY A 267 19.13 3.59 -20.67
CA GLY A 267 19.35 4.85 -19.92
C GLY A 267 19.01 4.84 -18.43
N SER A 268 20.01 4.47 -17.63
CA SER A 268 20.41 5.05 -16.32
C SER A 268 19.40 5.24 -15.16
N ALA A 269 19.85 4.70 -14.02
CA ALA A 269 19.96 5.35 -12.71
C ALA A 269 18.84 5.14 -11.69
N GLY A 270 19.27 4.63 -10.54
CA GLY A 270 19.17 5.42 -9.31
C GLY A 270 17.83 5.33 -8.62
N LEU A 271 17.80 4.47 -7.62
CA LEU A 271 16.93 4.53 -6.46
C LEU A 271 16.74 5.99 -5.99
N LEU A 272 15.65 6.64 -6.38
CA LEU A 272 15.19 7.89 -5.80
C LEU A 272 13.70 7.73 -5.47
N THR A 273 13.45 7.75 -4.17
CA THR A 273 12.17 7.63 -3.51
C THR A 273 11.13 8.60 -4.07
N PRO A 274 9.87 8.16 -4.31
CA PRO A 274 8.79 9.09 -4.57
C PRO A 274 8.37 9.74 -3.24
N SER A 275 8.71 11.03 -3.08
CA SER A 275 8.00 11.90 -2.14
C SER A 275 6.52 11.94 -2.54
N SER A 276 5.66 11.66 -1.58
CA SER A 276 4.20 11.60 -1.70
C SER A 276 3.64 12.95 -2.15
N TYR A 277 3.07 12.98 -3.37
CA TYR A 277 2.34 14.14 -3.87
C TYR A 277 0.83 13.97 -3.61
N ARG A 278 0.26 14.91 -2.85
CA ARG A 278 -1.18 15.10 -2.72
C ARG A 278 -1.74 15.63 -4.06
N PRO A 279 -2.72 14.97 -4.68
CA PRO A 279 -3.38 15.49 -5.87
C PRO A 279 -4.28 16.67 -5.45
N GLY A 280 -3.90 17.89 -5.83
CA GLY A 280 -4.79 19.05 -5.67
C GLY A 280 -4.15 20.41 -5.42
N ALA A 281 -2.82 20.53 -5.30
CA ALA A 281 -2.20 21.86 -5.22
C ALA A 281 -2.16 22.50 -6.62
N ARG A 282 -3.26 23.15 -7.02
CA ARG A 282 -3.20 24.22 -8.00
C ARG A 282 -2.25 25.27 -7.42
N ASP A 283 -1.03 25.35 -7.96
CA ASP A 283 -0.10 26.45 -7.68
C ASP A 283 -0.84 27.72 -8.11
N GLY A 284 -1.30 28.50 -7.13
CA GLY A 284 -2.26 29.57 -7.35
C GLY A 284 -1.69 30.65 -8.26
N GLY A 285 -2.30 30.87 -9.42
CA GLY A 285 -2.21 32.11 -10.21
C GLY A 285 -0.85 32.55 -10.74
N VAL A 286 0.27 31.92 -10.37
CA VAL A 286 1.60 32.32 -10.84
C VAL A 286 1.77 31.83 -12.28
N SER A 287 1.90 32.77 -13.21
CA SER A 287 2.16 32.45 -14.61
C SER A 287 3.56 31.86 -14.76
N PRO A 288 3.74 30.81 -15.58
CA PRO A 288 5.06 30.23 -15.82
C PRO A 288 5.96 31.27 -16.48
N ILE A 289 7.20 31.38 -16.01
CA ILE A 289 8.20 32.25 -16.63
C ILE A 289 8.66 31.71 -17.99
N ALA A 290 8.64 30.38 -18.14
CA ALA A 290 8.93 29.69 -19.39
C ALA A 290 8.04 28.46 -19.55
N THR A 291 7.50 28.29 -20.75
CA THR A 291 6.77 27.09 -21.17
C THR A 291 7.50 26.46 -22.35
N ILE A 292 7.90 25.21 -22.18
CA ILE A 292 8.66 24.44 -23.17
C ILE A 292 7.78 23.30 -23.66
N PRO A 293 7.12 23.44 -24.82
CA PRO A 293 6.33 22.35 -25.38
C PRO A 293 7.24 21.22 -25.86
N PHE A 294 6.81 19.97 -25.71
CA PHE A 294 7.62 18.81 -26.12
C PHE A 294 7.83 18.69 -27.63
N SER A 295 7.09 19.47 -28.43
CA SER A 295 7.27 19.59 -29.87
C SER A 295 8.54 20.36 -30.27
N ARG A 296 9.19 21.08 -29.36
CA ARG A 296 10.45 21.79 -29.66
C ARG A 296 11.67 20.87 -29.53
N GLY A 297 12.65 21.09 -30.42
CA GLY A 297 13.96 20.45 -30.36
C GLY A 297 14.77 20.91 -29.14
N ALA A 298 15.77 20.11 -28.76
CA ALA A 298 16.56 20.38 -27.55
C ALA A 298 17.42 21.65 -27.64
N ALA A 299 17.87 22.01 -28.85
CA ALA A 299 18.61 23.25 -29.11
C ALA A 299 17.70 24.49 -29.02
N ASP A 300 16.46 24.39 -29.51
CA ASP A 300 15.56 25.55 -29.66
C ASP A 300 15.07 26.12 -28.33
N TYR A 301 14.86 25.26 -27.32
CA TYR A 301 14.37 25.73 -26.02
C TYR A 301 15.47 26.37 -25.16
N ARG A 302 16.75 25.98 -25.34
CA ARG A 302 17.86 26.44 -24.50
C ARG A 302 18.08 27.93 -24.60
N GLN A 303 18.04 28.49 -25.81
CA GLN A 303 18.24 29.92 -26.03
C GLN A 303 17.14 30.75 -25.35
N SER A 304 15.87 30.34 -25.54
CA SER A 304 14.73 31.00 -24.92
C SER A 304 14.75 30.89 -23.40
N LEU A 305 15.16 29.73 -22.87
CA LEU A 305 15.28 29.51 -21.43
C LEU A 305 16.37 30.38 -20.83
N TYR A 306 17.53 30.50 -21.49
CA TYR A 306 18.63 31.35 -21.05
C TYR A 306 18.22 32.83 -20.93
N THR A 307 17.57 33.38 -21.97
CA THR A 307 17.13 34.78 -21.95
C THR A 307 16.12 35.05 -20.83
N THR A 308 15.17 34.13 -20.63
CA THR A 308 14.17 34.25 -19.56
C THR A 308 14.81 34.15 -18.18
N LEU A 309 15.75 33.22 -17.98
CA LEU A 309 16.44 33.04 -16.71
C LEU A 309 17.30 34.25 -16.37
N ASN A 310 18.04 34.79 -17.34
CA ASN A 310 18.89 35.96 -17.11
C ASN A 310 18.05 37.19 -16.74
N ASN A 311 16.92 37.42 -17.43
CA ASN A 311 15.99 38.50 -17.09
C ASN A 311 15.37 38.30 -15.70
N THR A 312 14.99 37.07 -15.37
CA THR A 312 14.41 36.74 -14.06
C THR A 312 15.43 36.96 -12.94
N LEU A 313 16.65 36.45 -13.10
CA LEU A 313 17.74 36.62 -12.12
C LEU A 313 18.19 38.08 -11.98
N ALA A 314 18.14 38.87 -13.05
CA ALA A 314 18.41 40.30 -13.01
C ALA A 314 17.36 41.05 -12.16
N SER A 315 16.09 40.66 -12.25
CA SER A 315 15.00 41.24 -11.45
C SER A 315 14.90 40.65 -10.04
N GLN A 316 15.28 39.39 -9.86
CA GLN A 316 15.11 38.60 -8.64
C GLN A 316 16.36 37.73 -8.38
N PRO A 317 17.41 38.29 -7.74
CA PRO A 317 18.68 37.58 -7.53
C PRO A 317 18.57 36.33 -6.65
N ASN A 318 17.51 36.24 -5.83
CA ASN A 318 17.26 35.16 -4.88
C ASN A 318 16.11 34.24 -5.27
N ALA A 319 15.63 34.30 -6.52
CA ALA A 319 14.54 33.44 -6.99
C ALA A 319 14.91 31.96 -6.92
N ASN A 320 13.97 31.14 -6.45
CA ASN A 320 14.01 29.69 -6.59
C ASN A 320 13.21 29.28 -7.82
N PHE A 321 13.61 28.21 -8.51
CA PHE A 321 12.91 27.74 -9.69
C PHE A 321 12.25 26.39 -9.46
N ARG A 322 10.99 26.30 -9.85
CA ARG A 322 10.22 25.06 -9.84
C ARG A 322 9.94 24.64 -11.28
N ILE A 323 10.38 23.44 -11.61
CA ILE A 323 10.21 22.81 -12.91
C ILE A 323 9.05 21.82 -12.78
N VAL A 324 7.99 22.05 -13.54
CA VAL A 324 6.78 21.22 -13.52
C VAL A 324 6.68 20.49 -14.86
N ALA A 325 6.80 19.16 -14.80
CA ALA A 325 6.50 18.26 -15.90
C ALA A 325 4.98 18.14 -16.04
N VAL A 326 4.39 18.67 -17.11
CA VAL A 326 2.94 18.61 -17.35
C VAL A 326 2.64 17.58 -18.44
N SER A 327 1.85 16.57 -18.10
CA SER A 327 1.40 15.55 -19.06
C SER A 327 -0.11 15.68 -19.37
N PRO A 328 -0.54 15.41 -20.61
CA PRO A 328 -1.95 15.41 -20.96
C PRO A 328 -2.70 14.25 -20.28
N THR A 329 -3.97 14.46 -19.92
CA THR A 329 -4.84 13.40 -19.34
C THR A 329 -5.80 12.78 -20.36
N ARG A 330 -5.79 13.23 -21.63
CA ARG A 330 -6.75 12.81 -22.65
C ARG A 330 -6.44 11.45 -23.29
N SER A 331 -5.33 10.80 -22.92
CA SER A 331 -4.91 9.49 -23.46
C SER A 331 -5.47 8.33 -22.63
N THR A 332 -5.41 7.11 -23.18
CA THR A 332 -5.69 5.86 -22.45
C THR A 332 -4.79 5.75 -21.21
N ALA A 333 -5.18 4.96 -20.20
CA ALA A 333 -4.44 4.84 -18.93
C ALA A 333 -2.94 4.53 -19.12
N SER A 334 -2.61 3.61 -20.05
CA SER A 334 -1.23 3.30 -20.43
C SER A 334 -0.52 4.47 -21.13
N GLY A 335 -1.26 5.27 -21.91
CA GLY A 335 -0.76 6.48 -22.55
C GLY A 335 -0.49 7.62 -21.56
N VAL A 336 -1.28 7.74 -20.49
CA VAL A 336 -1.03 8.72 -19.42
C VAL A 336 0.25 8.38 -18.68
N GLN A 337 0.48 7.09 -18.38
CA GLN A 337 1.69 6.64 -17.67
C GLN A 337 2.96 6.86 -18.51
N SER A 338 2.91 6.57 -19.81
CA SER A 338 4.04 6.83 -20.71
C SER A 338 4.28 8.32 -20.89
N ALA A 339 3.22 9.13 -21.06
CA ALA A 339 3.32 10.58 -21.16
C ALA A 339 3.90 11.22 -19.89
N GLN A 340 3.53 10.74 -18.70
CA GLN A 340 4.12 11.16 -17.43
C GLN A 340 5.61 10.83 -17.34
N THR A 341 5.99 9.62 -17.76
CA THR A 341 7.40 9.18 -17.76
C THR A 341 8.24 10.03 -18.73
N THR A 342 7.73 10.26 -19.93
CA THR A 342 8.35 11.16 -20.92
C THR A 342 8.46 12.59 -20.39
N ALA A 343 7.41 13.10 -19.74
CA ALA A 343 7.39 14.44 -19.18
C ALA A 343 8.44 14.62 -18.07
N LYS A 344 8.58 13.62 -17.20
CA LYS A 344 9.60 13.62 -16.14
C LYS A 344 11.01 13.63 -16.73
N ARG A 345 11.28 12.80 -17.75
CA ARG A 345 12.59 12.77 -18.44
C ARG A 345 12.91 14.11 -19.10
N ARG A 346 11.93 14.74 -19.76
CA ARG A 346 12.09 16.06 -20.37
C ARG A 346 12.39 17.14 -19.32
N ALA A 347 11.69 17.12 -18.19
CA ALA A 347 11.94 18.05 -17.09
C ALA A 347 13.31 17.87 -16.45
N GLN A 348 13.84 16.64 -16.37
CA GLN A 348 15.22 16.39 -15.94
C GLN A 348 16.25 16.98 -16.93
N GLY A 349 16.00 16.90 -18.24
CA GLY A 349 16.85 17.57 -19.23
C GLY A 349 16.85 19.10 -19.07
N VAL A 350 15.69 19.70 -18.76
CA VAL A 350 15.59 21.13 -18.45
C VAL A 350 16.34 21.48 -17.16
N LEU A 351 16.20 20.68 -16.10
CA LEU A 351 16.95 20.85 -14.85
C LEU A 351 18.46 20.85 -15.11
N GLN A 352 18.94 19.90 -15.90
CA GLN A 352 20.36 19.81 -16.27
C GLN A 352 20.79 21.03 -17.08
N ALA A 353 20.00 21.46 -18.07
CA ALA A 353 20.29 22.66 -18.84
C ALA A 353 20.35 23.92 -17.95
N MET A 354 19.44 24.06 -16.98
CA MET A 354 19.46 25.18 -16.00
C MET A 354 20.70 25.15 -15.13
N THR A 355 21.16 23.95 -14.76
CA THR A 355 22.39 23.76 -13.98
C THR A 355 23.63 24.10 -14.81
N GLU A 356 23.70 23.66 -16.07
CA GLU A 356 24.77 24.01 -17.02
C GLU A 356 24.83 25.53 -17.29
N MET A 357 23.70 26.22 -17.19
CA MET A 357 23.60 27.68 -17.33
C MET A 357 23.92 28.45 -16.04
N GLY A 358 24.33 27.76 -14.97
CA GLY A 358 24.83 28.37 -13.74
C GLY A 358 23.81 28.54 -12.61
N VAL A 359 22.58 27.98 -12.73
CA VAL A 359 21.63 27.98 -11.61
C VAL A 359 21.98 26.84 -10.65
N PRO A 360 22.23 27.11 -9.34
CA PRO A 360 22.56 26.06 -8.39
C PRO A 360 21.42 25.06 -8.22
N ALA A 361 21.73 23.76 -8.20
CA ALA A 361 20.73 22.70 -8.03
C ALA A 361 19.90 22.84 -6.74
N SER A 362 20.46 23.45 -5.69
CA SER A 362 19.75 23.74 -4.44
C SER A 362 18.59 24.73 -4.60
N ARG A 363 18.61 25.56 -5.65
CA ARG A 363 17.54 26.50 -6.00
C ARG A 363 16.54 25.92 -7.00
N LEU A 364 16.74 24.68 -7.43
CA LEU A 364 15.91 24.02 -8.42
C LEU A 364 15.09 22.91 -7.76
N SER A 365 13.81 22.84 -8.09
CA SER A 365 12.92 21.75 -7.67
C SER A 365 12.18 21.19 -8.87
N ILE A 366 11.98 19.88 -8.90
CA ILE A 366 11.21 19.20 -9.95
C ILE A 366 9.90 18.68 -9.39
N SER A 367 8.82 18.80 -10.15
CA SER A 367 7.51 18.28 -9.81
C SER A 367 6.75 17.86 -11.06
N SER A 368 5.67 17.10 -10.89
CA SER A 368 4.83 16.63 -11.99
C SER A 368 3.39 17.08 -11.79
N ALA A 369 2.72 17.42 -12.87
CA ALA A 369 1.31 17.79 -12.91
C ALA A 369 0.64 17.19 -14.14
N THR A 370 -0.69 17.13 -14.10
CA THR A 370 -1.51 16.68 -15.21
C THR A 370 -2.47 17.80 -15.61
N ASP A 371 -2.63 18.02 -16.92
CA ASP A 371 -3.50 19.07 -17.46
C ASP A 371 -4.43 18.49 -18.54
N PRO A 372 -5.77 18.54 -18.35
CA PRO A 372 -6.72 18.03 -19.32
C PRO A 372 -6.88 18.93 -20.55
N ASN A 373 -6.30 20.12 -20.59
CA ASN A 373 -6.41 21.04 -21.73
C ASN A 373 -5.30 20.86 -22.77
N LEU A 374 -4.25 20.10 -22.43
CA LEU A 374 -3.12 19.89 -23.31
C LEU A 374 -3.34 18.69 -24.25
N SER A 375 -2.91 18.86 -25.50
CA SER A 375 -2.83 17.78 -26.50
C SER A 375 -1.48 17.07 -26.49
N ALA A 376 -0.42 17.77 -26.08
CA ALA A 376 0.94 17.24 -25.92
C ALA A 376 1.53 17.72 -24.58
N GLY A 377 2.46 16.95 -24.01
CA GLY A 377 3.12 17.35 -22.77
C GLY A 377 4.02 18.58 -22.93
N GLU A 378 4.26 19.28 -21.83
CA GLU A 378 5.14 20.44 -21.78
C GLU A 378 5.84 20.55 -20.42
N VAL A 379 6.98 21.25 -20.37
CA VAL A 379 7.65 21.63 -19.12
C VAL A 379 7.33 23.08 -18.84
N ARG A 380 6.81 23.38 -17.65
CA ARG A 380 6.59 24.74 -17.17
C ARG A 380 7.61 25.07 -16.08
N VAL A 381 8.28 26.21 -16.20
CA VAL A 381 9.21 26.70 -15.18
C VAL A 381 8.57 27.89 -14.48
N PHE A 382 8.61 27.89 -13.16
CA PHE A 382 8.08 28.95 -12.30
C PHE A 382 9.22 29.52 -11.46
N ALA A 383 9.24 30.83 -11.28
CA ALA A 383 10.05 31.49 -10.26
C ALA A 383 9.24 31.59 -8.95
N ARG A 384 9.89 31.34 -7.82
CA ARG A 384 9.32 31.38 -6.46
C ARG A 384 10.17 32.22 -5.53
#